data_AF-A0A926A7A2-F1
#
_entry.id   AF-A0A926A7A2-F1
#
_cell.length_a   1.000
_cell.length_b   1.000
_cell.length_c   1.000
_cell.angle_alpha   90.00
_cell.angle_beta   90.00
_cell.angle_gamma   90.00
#
_symmetry.space_group_name_H-M   'P 1'
#
loop_
_entity.id
_entity.type
_entity.pdbx_description
1 polymer ?
#
loop_
_entity_poly.entity_id
_entity_poly.type
_entity_poly.pdbx_seq_one_letter_code
_entity_poly.pdbx_strand_id
1 'polypeptide(L)' 'RPGPDGTWIGLDGYFAGETLRLDPMALNLATFVLTRTPYDPAAPVPGGVHEDGWH' A
#
# COMPACT_ATOMS: atom_id res chain seq x y z
N ARG A 1 5.23 12.04 -13.22
CA ARG A 1 5.09 13.45 -12.79
C ARG A 1 3.61 13.65 -12.47
N PRO A 2 3.21 14.52 -11.53
CA PRO A 2 1.80 14.72 -11.25
C PRO A 2 1.11 15.31 -12.47
N GLY A 3 -0.15 14.94 -12.67
CA GLY A 3 -1.06 15.57 -13.63
C GLY A 3 -1.43 16.99 -13.20
N PRO A 4 -2.18 17.71 -14.05
CA PRO A 4 -2.59 19.09 -13.80
C PRO A 4 -3.48 19.27 -12.55
N ASP A 5 -4.14 18.21 -12.10
CA ASP A 5 -4.95 18.13 -10.88
C ASP A 5 -4.14 17.70 -9.64
N GLY A 6 -2.82 17.49 -9.78
CA GLY A 6 -1.94 17.01 -8.71
C GLY A 6 -1.95 15.49 -8.53
N THR A 7 -2.73 14.77 -9.31
CA THR A 7 -2.86 13.31 -9.24
C THR A 7 -1.68 12.61 -9.90
N TRP A 8 -1.25 11.48 -9.37
CA TRP A 8 -0.26 10.62 -10.01
C TRP A 8 -0.91 9.34 -10.52
N ILE A 9 -0.38 8.81 -11.61
CA ILE A 9 -0.87 7.57 -12.25
C ILE A 9 0.24 6.53 -12.24
N GLY A 10 -0.12 5.28 -11.90
CA GLY A 10 0.77 4.13 -11.98
C GLY A 10 1.12 3.82 -13.43
N LEU A 11 2.40 3.55 -13.69
CA LEU A 11 2.93 3.53 -15.06
C LEU A 11 3.05 2.13 -15.64
N ASP A 12 3.06 1.09 -14.80
CA ASP A 12 3.47 -0.26 -15.18
C ASP A 12 2.87 -1.32 -14.23
N GLY A 13 2.86 -2.55 -14.72
CA GLY A 13 2.62 -3.76 -13.96
C GLY A 13 1.21 -3.81 -13.44
N TYR A 14 1.08 -4.38 -12.25
CA TYR A 14 -0.20 -4.53 -11.58
C TYR A 14 -0.92 -3.20 -11.30
N PHE A 15 -0.17 -2.09 -11.30
CA PHE A 15 -0.69 -0.76 -10.96
C PHE A 15 -0.83 0.17 -12.18
N ALA A 16 -0.63 -0.32 -13.41
CA ALA A 16 -0.71 0.50 -14.61
C ALA A 16 -2.11 1.13 -14.76
N GLY A 17 -2.16 2.46 -14.88
CA GLY A 17 -3.40 3.22 -15.00
C GLY A 17 -4.10 3.55 -13.67
N GLU A 18 -3.66 2.97 -12.55
CA GLU A 18 -4.26 3.24 -11.24
C GLU A 18 -3.90 4.64 -10.73
N THR A 19 -4.84 5.25 -10.02
CA THR A 19 -4.67 6.57 -9.41
C THR A 19 -4.01 6.45 -8.05
N LEU A 20 -2.94 7.22 -7.83
CA LEU A 20 -2.25 7.35 -6.56
C LEU A 20 -2.85 8.53 -5.78
N ARG A 21 -3.29 8.29 -4.54
CA ARG A 21 -3.83 9.32 -3.64
C ARG A 21 -2.95 9.50 -2.41
N LEU A 22 -2.48 10.72 -2.21
CA LEU A 22 -1.69 11.07 -1.03
C LEU A 22 -2.63 11.51 0.11
N ASP A 23 -2.59 10.77 1.21
CA ASP A 23 -3.16 11.17 2.50
C ASP A 23 -2.06 11.76 3.39
N PRO A 24 -2.40 12.46 4.49
CA PRO A 24 -1.41 13.12 5.35
C PRO A 24 -0.27 12.21 5.85
N MET A 25 -0.52 10.90 5.96
CA MET A 25 0.45 9.93 6.50
C MET A 25 0.76 8.75 5.57
N ALA A 26 0.10 8.64 4.42
CA ALA A 26 0.22 7.46 3.56
C ALA A 26 -0.01 7.79 2.09
N LEU A 27 0.50 6.90 1.23
CA LEU A 27 0.18 6.87 -0.18
C LEU A 27 -0.74 5.67 -0.43
N ASN A 28 -1.95 5.94 -0.90
CA ASN A 28 -2.91 4.91 -1.29
C ASN A 28 -2.79 4.62 -2.78
N LEU A 29 -2.76 3.33 -3.11
CA LEU A 29 -2.69 2.82 -4.48
C LEU A 29 -3.57 1.58 -4.60
N ALA A 30 -4.69 1.71 -5.31
CA ALA A 30 -5.73 0.68 -5.35
C ALA A 30 -6.12 0.23 -3.92
N THR A 31 -5.86 -1.02 -3.56
CA THR A 31 -6.14 -1.59 -2.23
C THR A 31 -4.93 -1.55 -1.27
N PHE A 32 -3.79 -1.01 -1.72
CA PHE A 32 -2.56 -0.95 -0.95
C PHE A 32 -2.39 0.42 -0.28
N VAL A 33 -1.91 0.39 0.96
CA VAL A 33 -1.55 1.60 1.74
C VAL A 33 -0.05 1.54 2.00
N LEU A 34 0.70 2.47 1.40
CA LEU A 34 2.14 2.58 1.55
C LEU A 34 2.47 3.67 2.57
N THR A 35 3.09 3.28 3.68
CA THR A 35 3.57 4.18 4.73
C THR A 35 5.08 4.40 4.61
N ARG A 36 5.59 5.48 5.21
CA ARG A 36 7.04 5.72 5.30
C ARG A 36 7.69 4.92 6.43
N THR A 37 6.95 4.68 7.49
CA THR A 37 7.41 3.87 8.63
C THR A 37 6.98 2.44 8.39
N PRO A 38 7.91 1.47 8.40
CA PRO A 38 7.58 0.05 8.39
C PRO A 38 6.70 -0.30 9.60
N TYR A 39 5.93 -1.38 9.48
CA TYR A 39 5.30 -1.96 10.67
C TYR A 39 6.37 -2.40 11.67
N ASP A 40 6.07 -2.29 12.96
CA ASP A 40 6.93 -2.83 14.01
C ASP A 40 7.05 -4.35 13.80
N PRO A 41 8.27 -4.90 13.61
CA PRO A 41 8.44 -6.33 13.40
C PRO A 41 8.03 -7.17 14.61
N ALA A 42 7.92 -6.58 15.81
CA ALA A 42 7.39 -7.23 17.01
C ALA A 42 5.87 -7.11 17.14
N ALA A 43 5.19 -6.33 16.29
CA ALA A 43 3.74 -6.26 16.31
C ALA A 43 3.11 -7.59 15.89
N PRO A 44 1.98 -7.99 16.51
CA PRO A 44 1.28 -9.20 16.11
C PRO A 44 0.78 -9.09 14.67
N VAL A 45 0.97 -10.16 13.89
CA VAL A 45 0.43 -10.25 12.53
C VAL A 45 -1.10 -10.36 12.61
N PRO A 46 -1.86 -9.40 12.04
CA PRO A 46 -3.31 -9.48 12.02
C PRO A 46 -3.79 -10.76 11.33
N GLY A 47 -4.76 -11.44 11.95
CA GLY A 47 -5.32 -12.71 11.45
C GLY A 47 -4.72 -13.96 12.08
N GLY A 48 -3.56 -13.86 12.74
CA GLY A 48 -2.87 -14.98 13.38
C GLY A 48 -2.33 -15.98 12.34
N VAL A 49 -1.04 -16.30 12.42
CA VAL A 49 -0.49 -17.43 11.68
C VAL A 49 -0.48 -18.60 12.65
N HIS A 50 -1.27 -19.65 12.38
CA HIS A 50 -1.16 -20.88 13.16
C HIS A 50 0.23 -21.47 12.93
N GLU A 51 0.87 -21.98 13.99
CA GLU A 51 2.23 -22.55 13.89
C GLU A 51 2.32 -23.70 12.88
N ASP A 52 1.25 -24.49 12.77
CA ASP A 52 1.14 -25.59 11.79
C ASP A 52 0.80 -25.13 10.36
N GLY A 53 0.60 -23.82 10.14
CA GLY A 53 0.29 -23.25 8.83
C GLY A 53 -1.16 -23.46 8.38
N TRP A 54 -1.40 -23.26 7.09
CA TRP A 54 -2.70 -23.51 6.46
C TRP A 54 -2.81 -25.01 6.11
N HIS A 55 -3.85 -25.69 6.60
CA HIS A 55 -4.17 -27.09 6.25
C HIS A 55 -5.31 -27.17 5.23
#